data_AF-A0A836S0N0-F1
#
_entry.id   AF-A0A836S0N0-F1
#
_cell.length_a   1.000
_cell.length_b   1.000
_cell.length_c   1.000
_cell.angle_alpha   90.00
_cell.angle_beta   90.00
_cell.angle_gamma   90.00
#
_symmetry.space_group_name_H-M   'P 1'
#
loop_
_entity.id
_entity.type
_entity.pdbx_description
1 polymer ?
#
loop_
_entity_poly.entity_id
_entity_poly.type
_entity_poly.pdbx_seq_one_letter_code
_entity_poly.pdbx_strand_id
1 'polypeptide(L)'
;MPTQLDGSEEAIDAEFVRRLAFRYAIQNALKYGKAKPGPVINKLLGENPHLRAYAREIANIVAQVVAEVNKMSVDELKQVAENLRISEEERREAEEKRLPPLPNVDRWGYVKTRFAPNPDFLIHLGNARAAILSYEYARMYGGKFVLRFEDTDPRIKRPLPEAYEMIREDLRWLGIKWDEEYIQSQRMEIYYDVAKKLLEVGGAYVDLCPPDKFRELRNRGVACPHRDEPPEVQLDRFEKMLSGEYGEGQAVLRIKTDLNHPDPAVRDWVAFRIIDTSRNPHPIVGDKYIVWPTYNFAAAVDDHLMGITHILRGREHAVNTVKQLFLYKHLGWEYPEVVHFGRVNLEGFILSKSKIKQLLKKYPERFLGIDDIRFGTLSALRRRGILPETVRQLIMELGVKHTDATLSWDNVAALNRKVADSLCRRVFVVLNPVRVVLEGLDLPINVKLRYHPTRSELGYREYVLTKPIVYIQRSDVELLKSNKVLRLMEFANVEYVEEHDGEVVARVRGFDVREAKKLGLQIVQWVPMEHSIKVDIYRAQGLKLHRYTGLAESAIRELVGEVVQMVRIGFGRIDKVLKSKVVVMFAHE
;
A
#
# COMPACT_ATOMS: atom_id res chain seq x y z
N MET A 1 13.19 -67.34 -0.19
CA MET A 1 11.81 -66.87 0.03
C MET A 1 11.87 -65.71 1.01
N PRO A 2 11.49 -64.51 0.56
CA PRO A 2 10.40 -63.82 1.25
C PRO A 2 9.37 -63.24 0.27
N THR A 3 8.13 -63.66 0.49
CA THR A 3 6.85 -62.94 0.37
C THR A 3 6.74 -61.76 -0.59
N GLN A 4 5.90 -61.98 -1.60
CA GLN A 4 5.08 -60.97 -2.27
C GLN A 4 4.55 -59.93 -1.26
N LEU A 5 4.83 -58.66 -1.50
CA LEU A 5 3.94 -57.58 -1.08
C LEU A 5 3.17 -57.17 -2.34
N ASP A 6 1.88 -57.40 -2.22
CA ASP A 6 0.84 -57.24 -3.22
C ASP A 6 0.81 -55.81 -3.77
N GLY A 7 0.80 -55.68 -5.08
CA GLY A 7 0.55 -54.42 -5.76
C GLY A 7 -0.94 -54.14 -5.76
N SER A 8 -1.47 -53.58 -4.67
CA SER A 8 -2.77 -52.93 -4.71
C SER A 8 -2.55 -51.50 -5.20
N GLU A 9 -2.87 -51.23 -6.48
CA GLU A 9 -3.21 -49.86 -6.90
C GLU A 9 -4.30 -49.36 -5.94
N GLU A 10 -4.01 -48.34 -5.12
CA GLU A 10 -5.04 -47.70 -4.31
C GLU A 10 -6.09 -47.13 -5.28
N ALA A 11 -7.20 -47.84 -5.42
CA ALA A 11 -8.35 -47.37 -6.17
C ALA A 11 -8.88 -46.09 -5.51
N ILE A 12 -9.13 -45.07 -6.31
CA ILE A 12 -9.70 -43.81 -5.82
C ILE A 12 -11.06 -44.07 -5.16
N ASP A 13 -11.25 -43.58 -3.94
CA ASP A 13 -12.56 -43.59 -3.28
C ASP A 13 -13.48 -42.61 -4.02
N ALA A 14 -14.23 -43.14 -4.99
CA ALA A 14 -15.12 -42.37 -5.84
C ALA A 14 -16.24 -41.69 -5.03
N GLU A 15 -16.68 -42.28 -3.92
CA GLU A 15 -17.73 -41.71 -3.06
C GLU A 15 -17.21 -40.51 -2.27
N PHE A 16 -15.99 -40.62 -1.73
CA PHE A 16 -15.29 -39.51 -1.07
C PHE A 16 -15.07 -38.33 -2.03
N VAL A 17 -14.56 -38.60 -3.24
CA VAL A 17 -14.32 -37.58 -4.27
C VAL A 17 -15.63 -36.93 -4.71
N ARG A 18 -16.68 -37.72 -4.90
CA ARG A 18 -18.00 -37.21 -5.26
C ARG A 18 -18.57 -36.30 -4.19
N ARG A 19 -18.44 -36.66 -2.91
CA ARG A 19 -18.91 -35.84 -1.77
C ARG A 19 -18.18 -34.49 -1.71
N LEU A 20 -16.86 -34.48 -1.91
CA LEU A 20 -16.07 -33.23 -1.96
C LEU A 20 -16.43 -32.39 -3.18
N ALA A 21 -16.50 -33.00 -4.36
CA ALA A 21 -16.91 -32.32 -5.59
C ALA A 21 -18.31 -31.68 -5.42
N PHE A 22 -19.23 -32.38 -4.75
CA PHE A 22 -20.60 -31.91 -4.53
C PHE A 22 -20.62 -30.68 -3.62
N ARG A 23 -19.89 -30.73 -2.51
CA ARG A 23 -19.72 -29.58 -1.61
C ARG A 23 -19.16 -28.35 -2.35
N TYR A 24 -18.08 -28.51 -3.11
CA TYR A 24 -17.46 -27.40 -3.82
C TYR A 24 -18.31 -26.88 -4.99
N ALA A 25 -19.07 -27.75 -5.66
CA ALA A 25 -20.01 -27.35 -6.70
C ALA A 25 -21.15 -26.51 -6.13
N ILE A 26 -21.74 -26.89 -5.00
CA ILE A 26 -22.76 -26.09 -4.28
C ILE A 26 -22.20 -24.70 -3.91
N GLN A 27 -20.99 -24.63 -3.34
CA GLN A 27 -20.33 -23.35 -3.02
C GLN A 27 -20.10 -22.48 -4.27
N ASN A 28 -19.68 -23.09 -5.38
CA ASN A 28 -19.43 -22.37 -6.64
C ASN A 28 -20.73 -21.84 -7.26
N ALA A 29 -21.80 -22.65 -7.24
CA ALA A 29 -23.12 -22.25 -7.73
C ALA A 29 -23.72 -21.10 -6.92
N LEU A 30 -23.66 -21.16 -5.59
CA LEU A 30 -24.18 -20.09 -4.73
C LEU A 30 -23.46 -18.74 -4.93
N LYS A 31 -22.16 -18.78 -5.23
CA LYS A 31 -21.34 -17.58 -5.42
C LYS A 31 -21.50 -16.94 -6.81
N TYR A 32 -21.68 -17.76 -7.85
CA TYR A 32 -21.63 -17.31 -9.25
C TYR A 32 -22.90 -17.62 -10.06
N GLY A 33 -23.95 -18.09 -9.40
CA GLY A 33 -25.23 -18.49 -10.00
C GLY A 33 -25.23 -19.91 -10.59
N LYS A 34 -24.11 -20.39 -11.14
CA LYS A 34 -23.94 -21.77 -11.64
C LYS A 34 -22.55 -22.31 -11.31
N ALA A 35 -22.48 -23.60 -11.01
CA ALA A 35 -21.23 -24.32 -10.82
C ALA A 35 -20.52 -24.55 -12.16
N LYS A 36 -19.19 -24.43 -12.17
CA LYS A 36 -18.33 -24.75 -13.32
C LYS A 36 -17.31 -25.84 -12.95
N PRO A 37 -17.03 -26.83 -13.84
CA PRO A 37 -16.11 -27.93 -13.51
C PRO A 37 -14.69 -27.47 -13.20
N GLY A 38 -14.13 -26.52 -13.96
CA GLY A 38 -12.74 -26.06 -13.78
C GLY A 38 -12.44 -25.54 -12.36
N PRO A 39 -13.20 -24.56 -11.82
CA PRO A 39 -13.05 -24.10 -10.44
C PRO A 39 -13.18 -25.20 -9.39
N VAL A 40 -14.11 -26.13 -9.58
CA VAL A 40 -14.34 -27.26 -8.64
C VAL A 40 -13.17 -28.23 -8.65
N ILE A 41 -12.64 -28.59 -9.82
CA ILE A 41 -11.44 -29.44 -9.97
C ILE A 41 -10.22 -28.77 -9.34
N ASN A 42 -10.00 -27.48 -9.63
CA ASN A 42 -8.85 -26.75 -9.11
C ASN A 42 -8.86 -26.68 -7.58
N LYS A 43 -10.03 -26.47 -6.97
CA LYS A 43 -10.18 -26.46 -5.51
C LYS A 43 -9.94 -27.86 -4.91
N LEU A 44 -10.57 -28.88 -5.48
CA LEU A 44 -10.45 -30.27 -5.02
C LEU A 44 -9.00 -30.77 -5.06
N LEU A 45 -8.28 -30.56 -6.16
CA LEU A 45 -6.88 -30.96 -6.33
C LEU A 45 -5.88 -30.03 -5.62
N GLY A 46 -6.29 -28.81 -5.29
CA GLY A 46 -5.52 -27.86 -4.50
C GLY A 46 -5.47 -28.28 -3.03
N GLU A 47 -6.62 -28.66 -2.46
CA GLU A 47 -6.75 -29.09 -1.06
C GLU A 47 -6.35 -30.56 -0.86
N ASN A 48 -6.35 -31.38 -1.92
CA ASN A 48 -5.99 -32.80 -1.85
C ASN A 48 -4.91 -33.16 -2.90
N PRO A 49 -3.63 -32.82 -2.66
CA PRO A 49 -2.56 -33.03 -3.65
C PRO A 49 -2.34 -34.48 -4.07
N HIS A 50 -2.63 -35.45 -3.19
CA HIS A 50 -2.52 -36.89 -3.46
C HIS A 50 -3.49 -37.35 -4.58
N LEU A 51 -4.59 -36.62 -4.81
CA LEU A 51 -5.58 -36.94 -5.84
C LEU A 51 -5.16 -36.54 -7.26
N ARG A 52 -4.03 -35.82 -7.44
CA ARG A 52 -3.58 -35.38 -8.77
C ARG A 52 -3.26 -36.53 -9.72
N ALA A 53 -2.87 -37.69 -9.19
CA ALA A 53 -2.62 -38.89 -9.99
C ALA A 53 -3.88 -39.36 -10.76
N TYR A 54 -5.07 -39.02 -10.27
CA TYR A 54 -6.36 -39.47 -10.81
C TYR A 54 -7.15 -38.35 -11.50
N ALA A 55 -6.47 -37.31 -11.98
CA ALA A 55 -7.11 -36.09 -12.48
C ALA A 55 -8.17 -36.32 -13.58
N ARG A 56 -7.99 -37.33 -14.44
CA ARG A 56 -8.96 -37.67 -15.50
C ARG A 56 -10.26 -38.26 -14.93
N GLU A 57 -10.16 -39.16 -13.96
CA GLU A 57 -11.33 -39.78 -13.31
C GLU A 57 -12.10 -38.77 -12.46
N ILE A 58 -11.38 -37.93 -11.72
CA ILE A 58 -11.94 -36.83 -10.94
C ILE A 58 -12.67 -35.83 -11.84
N ALA A 59 -12.12 -35.50 -13.01
CA ALA A 59 -12.78 -34.60 -13.95
C ALA A 59 -14.15 -35.13 -14.40
N ASN A 60 -14.28 -36.44 -14.60
CA ASN A 60 -15.55 -37.08 -14.94
C ASN A 60 -16.56 -37.01 -13.78
N ILE A 61 -16.12 -37.33 -12.56
CA ILE A 61 -16.98 -37.26 -11.35
C ILE A 61 -17.44 -35.81 -11.13
N VAL A 62 -16.54 -34.84 -11.24
CA VAL A 62 -16.86 -33.42 -11.07
C VAL A 62 -17.82 -32.94 -12.16
N ALA A 63 -17.66 -33.36 -13.41
CA ALA A 63 -18.57 -32.98 -14.49
C ALA A 63 -20.02 -33.45 -14.21
N GLN A 64 -20.18 -34.68 -13.73
CA GLN A 64 -21.49 -35.23 -13.35
C GLN A 64 -22.11 -34.47 -12.18
N VAL A 65 -21.32 -34.22 -11.14
CA VAL A 65 -21.75 -33.48 -9.95
C VAL A 65 -22.13 -32.04 -10.27
N VAL A 66 -21.37 -31.35 -11.12
CA VAL A 66 -21.68 -29.99 -11.54
C VAL A 66 -22.98 -29.94 -12.35
N ALA A 67 -23.21 -30.93 -13.21
CA ALA A 67 -24.47 -31.04 -13.94
C ALA A 67 -25.67 -31.28 -13.02
N GLU A 68 -25.49 -32.06 -11.95
CA GLU A 68 -26.50 -32.29 -10.92
C GLU A 68 -26.82 -31.01 -10.14
N VAL A 69 -25.78 -30.34 -9.62
CA VAL A 69 -25.92 -29.10 -8.84
C VAL A 69 -26.58 -27.98 -9.66
N ASN A 70 -26.25 -27.87 -10.94
CA ASN A 70 -26.83 -26.84 -11.82
C ASN A 70 -28.31 -27.06 -12.17
N LYS A 71 -28.90 -28.21 -11.81
CA LYS A 71 -30.35 -28.45 -11.92
C LYS A 71 -31.13 -27.95 -10.70
N MET A 72 -30.45 -27.66 -9.59
CA MET A 72 -31.08 -27.18 -8.36
C MET A 72 -31.44 -25.70 -8.47
N SER A 73 -32.59 -25.34 -7.91
CA SER A 73 -33.01 -23.96 -7.71
C SER A 73 -32.18 -23.26 -6.63
N VAL A 74 -32.22 -21.93 -6.60
CA VAL A 74 -31.46 -21.12 -5.63
C VAL A 74 -31.85 -21.45 -4.19
N ASP A 75 -33.11 -21.77 -3.93
CA ASP A 75 -33.58 -22.09 -2.58
C ASP A 75 -33.20 -23.51 -2.15
N GLU A 76 -33.22 -24.49 -3.08
CA GLU A 76 -32.67 -25.83 -2.85
C GLU A 76 -31.17 -25.79 -2.58
N LEU A 77 -30.41 -24.97 -3.32
CA LEU A 77 -28.97 -24.79 -3.08
C LEU A 77 -28.68 -24.23 -1.68
N LYS A 78 -29.51 -23.30 -1.18
CA LYS A 78 -29.36 -22.76 0.18
C LYS A 78 -29.67 -23.81 1.23
N GLN A 79 -30.75 -24.56 1.07
CA GLN A 79 -31.16 -25.60 2.02
C GLN A 79 -30.14 -26.76 2.07
N VAL A 80 -29.59 -27.16 0.91
CA VAL A 80 -28.51 -28.16 0.83
C VAL A 80 -27.23 -27.63 1.48
N ALA A 81 -26.88 -26.36 1.29
CA ALA A 81 -25.72 -25.77 1.94
C ALA A 81 -25.85 -25.69 3.47
N GLU A 82 -27.04 -25.38 3.98
CA GLU A 82 -27.37 -25.42 5.41
C GLU A 82 -27.24 -26.84 5.98
N ASN A 83 -27.81 -27.85 5.29
CA ASN A 83 -27.73 -29.25 5.69
C ASN A 83 -26.31 -29.81 5.68
N LEU A 84 -25.45 -29.32 4.78
CA LEU A 84 -24.03 -29.70 4.73
C LEU A 84 -23.19 -29.06 5.86
N ARG A 85 -23.79 -28.26 6.76
CA ARG A 85 -23.10 -27.47 7.78
C ARG A 85 -21.93 -26.68 7.19
N ILE A 86 -22.09 -26.12 5.99
CA ILE A 86 -21.16 -25.13 5.46
C ILE A 86 -21.41 -23.88 6.31
N SER A 87 -20.78 -23.84 7.49
CA SER A 87 -21.02 -22.79 8.46
C SER A 87 -20.63 -21.44 7.86
N GLU A 88 -21.26 -20.38 8.34
CA GLU A 88 -20.81 -19.02 8.05
C GLU A 88 -19.33 -18.80 8.41
N GLU A 89 -18.75 -19.64 9.27
CA GLU A 89 -17.32 -19.66 9.60
C GLU A 89 -16.45 -20.16 8.44
N GLU A 90 -16.84 -21.18 7.67
CA GLU A 90 -16.10 -21.60 6.47
C GLU A 90 -16.22 -20.58 5.32
N ARG A 91 -17.37 -19.88 5.23
CA ARG A 91 -17.52 -18.73 4.32
C ARG A 91 -16.63 -17.56 4.75
N ARG A 92 -16.53 -17.29 6.06
CA ARG A 92 -15.62 -16.29 6.63
C ARG A 92 -14.15 -16.66 6.48
N GLU A 93 -13.76 -17.92 6.63
CA GLU A 93 -12.37 -18.37 6.39
C GLU A 93 -11.99 -18.36 4.90
N ALA A 94 -12.95 -18.61 4.00
CA ALA A 94 -12.74 -18.42 2.56
C ALA A 94 -12.76 -16.94 2.11
N GLU A 95 -13.34 -16.05 2.93
CA GLU A 95 -13.36 -14.58 2.72
C GLU A 95 -12.17 -13.87 3.39
N GLU A 96 -11.64 -14.37 4.50
CA GLU A 96 -10.35 -13.98 5.06
C GLU A 96 -9.23 -14.59 4.21
N LYS A 97 -8.79 -13.88 3.16
CA LYS A 97 -7.49 -14.17 2.53
C LYS A 97 -6.38 -14.03 3.58
N ARG A 98 -6.13 -15.08 4.36
CA ARG A 98 -5.00 -15.14 5.29
C ARG A 98 -3.71 -15.25 4.47
N LEU A 99 -2.66 -14.57 4.94
CA LEU A 99 -1.33 -14.71 4.35
C LEU A 99 -0.88 -16.18 4.47
N PRO A 100 -0.17 -16.73 3.47
CA PRO A 100 0.37 -18.09 3.58
C PRO A 100 1.37 -18.16 4.75
N PRO A 101 1.60 -19.34 5.36
CA PRO A 101 2.57 -19.46 6.45
C PRO A 101 3.98 -19.08 6.00
N LEU A 102 4.79 -18.57 6.94
CA LEU A 102 6.21 -18.30 6.69
C LEU A 102 6.97 -19.61 6.46
N PRO A 103 7.91 -19.63 5.50
CA PRO A 103 8.73 -20.81 5.25
C PRO A 103 9.65 -21.10 6.43
N ASN A 104 9.81 -22.39 6.78
CA ASN A 104 10.78 -22.84 7.78
C ASN A 104 10.63 -22.18 9.17
N VAL A 105 9.43 -21.71 9.51
CA VAL A 105 9.19 -21.00 10.77
C VAL A 105 9.56 -21.83 12.00
N ASP A 106 9.34 -23.15 11.95
CA ASP A 106 9.62 -24.09 13.05
C ASP A 106 11.12 -24.21 13.39
N ARG A 107 12.02 -23.81 12.48
CA ARG A 107 13.46 -23.74 12.75
C ARG A 107 13.83 -22.60 13.69
N TRP A 108 12.92 -21.62 13.85
CA TRP A 108 13.16 -20.42 14.63
C TRP A 108 12.29 -20.47 15.89
N GLY A 109 12.92 -20.33 17.07
CA GLY A 109 12.18 -20.25 18.34
C GLY A 109 11.30 -19.00 18.48
N TYR A 110 11.45 -18.03 17.56
CA TYR A 110 10.68 -16.78 17.54
C TYR A 110 10.72 -16.11 16.15
N VAL A 111 9.65 -15.41 15.77
CA VAL A 111 9.62 -14.65 14.50
C VAL A 111 10.06 -13.20 14.73
N LYS A 112 11.08 -12.77 13.99
CA LYS A 112 11.51 -11.36 13.97
C LYS A 112 11.68 -10.90 12.53
N THR A 113 10.88 -9.91 12.13
CA THR A 113 10.90 -9.31 10.79
C THR A 113 11.35 -7.87 10.88
N ARG A 114 11.61 -7.25 9.72
CA ARG A 114 11.97 -5.83 9.65
C ARG A 114 11.46 -5.13 8.40
N PHE A 115 11.16 -3.86 8.54
CA PHE A 115 11.09 -2.92 7.44
C PHE A 115 12.33 -2.02 7.45
N ALA A 116 13.08 -2.02 6.35
CA ALA A 116 14.36 -1.34 6.25
C ALA A 116 14.37 -0.27 5.14
N PRO A 117 13.74 0.90 5.34
CA PRO A 117 13.70 1.94 4.32
C PRO A 117 14.99 2.77 4.29
N ASN A 118 15.35 3.26 3.10
CA ASN A 118 16.33 4.33 2.97
C ASN A 118 15.62 5.67 3.25
N PRO A 119 16.11 6.51 4.19
CA PRO A 119 15.51 7.81 4.52
C PRO A 119 15.92 8.90 3.53
N ASP A 120 15.87 8.61 2.23
CA ASP A 120 16.26 9.55 1.17
C ASP A 120 15.07 10.32 0.58
N PHE A 121 13.84 9.86 0.85
CA PHE A 121 12.57 10.42 0.37
C PHE A 121 11.38 9.72 1.03
N LEU A 122 10.17 10.21 0.75
CA LEU A 122 8.89 9.57 1.09
C LEU A 122 8.79 8.13 0.61
N ILE A 123 8.06 7.30 1.37
CA ILE A 123 7.70 5.94 0.95
C ILE A 123 6.48 5.93 0.02
N HIS A 124 6.42 4.92 -0.83
CA HIS A 124 5.30 4.70 -1.76
C HIS A 124 4.67 3.33 -1.54
N LEU A 125 3.63 3.00 -2.31
CA LEU A 125 2.86 1.77 -2.15
C LEU A 125 3.72 0.49 -2.19
N GLY A 126 4.75 0.45 -3.04
CA GLY A 126 5.74 -0.66 -3.03
C GLY A 126 6.49 -0.83 -1.71
N ASN A 127 6.89 0.26 -1.03
CA ASN A 127 7.49 0.18 0.31
C ASN A 127 6.45 -0.23 1.36
N ALA A 128 5.22 0.29 1.23
CA ALA A 128 4.10 -0.07 2.09
C ALA A 128 3.84 -1.59 2.08
N ARG A 129 3.96 -2.24 0.92
CA ARG A 129 3.86 -3.71 0.80
C ARG A 129 4.86 -4.41 1.71
N ALA A 130 6.13 -4.02 1.65
CA ALA A 130 7.17 -4.61 2.50
C ALA A 130 6.89 -4.37 3.99
N ALA A 131 6.50 -3.13 4.35
CA ALA A 131 6.23 -2.75 5.72
C ALA A 131 5.03 -3.49 6.31
N ILE A 132 3.88 -3.45 5.64
CA ILE A 132 2.63 -4.10 6.08
C ILE A 132 2.85 -5.60 6.18
N LEU A 133 3.37 -6.28 5.14
CA LEU A 133 3.56 -7.73 5.21
C LEU A 133 4.50 -8.13 6.34
N SER A 134 5.63 -7.43 6.49
CA SER A 134 6.58 -7.72 7.58
C SER A 134 5.93 -7.54 8.96
N TYR A 135 5.16 -6.46 9.14
CA TYR A 135 4.43 -6.19 10.37
C TYR A 135 3.37 -7.26 10.65
N GLU A 136 2.55 -7.60 9.67
CA GLU A 136 1.46 -8.57 9.82
C GLU A 136 2.01 -9.96 10.14
N TYR A 137 3.06 -10.41 9.48
CA TYR A 137 3.71 -11.67 9.82
C TYR A 137 4.31 -11.66 11.23
N ALA A 138 4.94 -10.57 11.66
CA ALA A 138 5.38 -10.47 13.05
C ALA A 138 4.18 -10.64 13.99
N ARG A 139 3.06 -9.96 13.75
CA ARG A 139 1.88 -10.06 14.63
C ARG A 139 1.21 -11.44 14.58
N MET A 140 1.10 -12.06 13.41
CA MET A 140 0.53 -13.41 13.24
C MET A 140 1.25 -14.46 14.07
N TYR A 141 2.56 -14.33 14.24
CA TYR A 141 3.40 -15.29 14.96
C TYR A 141 3.79 -14.83 16.38
N GLY A 142 3.14 -13.79 16.93
CA GLY A 142 3.50 -13.22 18.24
C GLY A 142 4.94 -12.69 18.29
N GLY A 143 5.48 -12.36 17.11
CA GLY A 143 6.84 -11.95 16.81
C GLY A 143 7.14 -10.46 17.01
N LYS A 144 8.40 -10.08 16.76
CA LYS A 144 8.88 -8.69 16.78
C LYS A 144 9.00 -8.11 15.38
N PHE A 145 8.69 -6.83 15.25
CA PHE A 145 8.85 -6.05 14.04
C PHE A 145 9.84 -4.89 14.26
N VAL A 146 10.91 -4.87 13.48
CA VAL A 146 11.97 -3.85 13.54
C VAL A 146 11.81 -2.80 12.45
N LEU A 147 11.96 -1.52 12.81
CA LEU A 147 12.18 -0.43 11.86
C LEU A 147 13.68 -0.12 11.79
N ARG A 148 14.29 -0.21 10.61
CA ARG A 148 15.72 0.10 10.42
C ARG A 148 15.94 1.10 9.31
N PHE A 149 16.43 2.29 9.63
CA PHE A 149 16.80 3.27 8.61
C PHE A 149 18.15 2.93 7.98
N GLU A 150 18.13 2.63 6.67
CA GLU A 150 19.32 2.31 5.89
C GLU A 150 19.91 3.57 5.25
N ASP A 151 20.75 4.26 6.01
CA ASP A 151 21.26 5.60 5.71
C ASP A 151 22.77 5.64 5.37
N THR A 152 23.37 4.50 5.02
CA THR A 152 24.83 4.39 4.80
C THR A 152 25.36 4.96 3.48
N ASP A 153 24.56 5.72 2.73
CA ASP A 153 24.96 6.33 1.46
C ASP A 153 24.80 7.86 1.50
N PRO A 154 25.79 8.60 2.01
CA PRO A 154 25.71 10.06 2.13
C PRO A 154 25.69 10.81 0.78
N ARG A 155 25.90 10.12 -0.36
CA ARG A 155 26.04 10.76 -1.68
C ARG A 155 24.88 10.45 -2.63
N ILE A 156 24.67 9.18 -2.98
CA ILE A 156 23.73 8.80 -4.06
C ILE A 156 22.30 8.75 -3.52
N LYS A 157 22.12 8.04 -2.40
CA LYS A 157 20.85 7.98 -1.68
C LYS A 157 20.94 8.82 -0.41
N ARG A 158 21.39 10.07 -0.59
CA ARG A 158 21.63 10.99 0.52
C ARG A 158 20.42 11.03 1.46
N PRO A 159 20.60 10.67 2.74
CA PRO A 159 19.54 10.77 3.74
C PRO A 159 19.07 12.21 3.89
N LEU A 160 17.77 12.39 4.10
CA LEU A 160 17.13 13.66 4.38
C LEU A 160 16.64 13.63 5.84
N PRO A 161 17.04 14.59 6.70
CA PRO A 161 16.61 14.63 8.10
C PRO A 161 15.09 14.51 8.27
N GLU A 162 14.32 15.17 7.40
CA GLU A 162 12.86 15.19 7.47
C GLU A 162 12.26 13.82 7.08
N ALA A 163 12.91 13.06 6.19
CA ALA A 163 12.40 11.78 5.72
C ALA A 163 12.32 10.73 6.83
N TYR A 164 13.14 10.83 7.88
CA TYR A 164 13.04 9.95 9.05
C TYR A 164 11.67 10.05 9.70
N GLU A 165 11.23 11.28 10.00
CA GLU A 165 9.94 11.47 10.67
C GLU A 165 8.77 11.25 9.72
N MET A 166 8.87 11.67 8.46
CA MET A 166 7.82 11.39 7.47
C MET A 166 7.56 9.89 7.28
N ILE A 167 8.62 9.06 7.31
CA ILE A 167 8.47 7.61 7.24
C ILE A 167 7.80 7.08 8.51
N ARG A 168 8.18 7.56 9.70
CA ARG A 168 7.50 7.20 10.96
C ARG A 168 6.02 7.57 10.93
N GLU A 169 5.69 8.77 10.47
CA GLU A 169 4.30 9.23 10.29
C GLU A 169 3.52 8.36 9.31
N ASP A 170 4.11 8.00 8.17
CA ASP A 170 3.47 7.12 7.19
C ASP A 170 3.22 5.72 7.76
N LEU A 171 4.15 5.16 8.56
CA LEU A 171 3.97 3.88 9.24
C LEU A 171 2.89 3.96 10.34
N ARG A 172 2.91 5.02 11.18
CA ARG A 172 1.87 5.24 12.19
C ARG A 172 0.50 5.43 11.57
N TRP A 173 0.42 6.17 10.46
CA TRP A 173 -0.81 6.35 9.69
C TRP A 173 -1.34 5.02 9.16
N LEU A 174 -0.46 4.13 8.68
CA LEU A 174 -0.83 2.77 8.31
C LEU A 174 -1.24 1.90 9.52
N GLY A 175 -1.15 2.37 10.76
CA GLY A 175 -1.40 1.56 11.96
C GLY A 175 -0.27 0.55 12.27
N ILE A 176 0.95 0.81 11.79
CA ILE A 176 2.13 -0.02 12.06
C ILE A 176 2.84 0.52 13.29
N LYS A 177 3.10 -0.37 14.26
CA LYS A 177 3.90 -0.11 15.46
C LYS A 177 5.12 -1.03 15.45
N TRP A 178 6.31 -0.46 15.52
CA TRP A 178 7.57 -1.22 15.61
C TRP A 178 8.00 -1.40 17.06
N ASP A 179 8.63 -2.54 17.32
CA ASP A 179 9.07 -2.95 18.66
C ASP A 179 10.50 -2.46 18.94
N GLU A 180 11.30 -2.29 17.89
CA GLU A 180 12.68 -1.81 17.95
C GLU A 180 12.96 -0.87 16.76
N GLU A 181 13.79 0.14 16.97
CA GLU A 181 14.21 1.10 15.94
C GLU A 181 15.73 1.24 15.89
N TYR A 182 16.30 1.25 14.68
CA TYR A 182 17.75 1.42 14.47
C TYR A 182 18.06 2.36 13.31
N ILE A 183 19.20 3.06 13.40
CA ILE A 183 19.76 3.91 12.34
C ILE A 183 21.16 3.39 12.02
N GLN A 184 21.43 3.09 10.75
CA GLN A 184 22.68 2.41 10.38
C GLN A 184 23.93 3.28 10.55
N SER A 185 23.86 4.58 10.28
CA SER A 185 25.00 5.50 10.45
C SER A 185 25.49 5.61 11.91
N GLN A 186 24.66 5.26 12.88
CA GLN A 186 25.04 5.21 14.30
C GLN A 186 25.77 3.90 14.68
N ARG A 187 25.91 2.96 13.74
CA ARG A 187 26.44 1.61 13.96
C ARG A 187 27.76 1.37 13.21
N MET A 188 28.40 2.44 12.75
CA MET A 188 29.61 2.36 11.91
C MET A 188 30.76 1.57 12.53
N GLU A 189 31.01 1.75 13.83
CA GLU A 189 32.07 1.02 14.54
C GLU A 189 31.82 -0.50 14.52
N ILE A 190 30.56 -0.93 14.68
CA ILE A 190 30.17 -2.36 14.60
C ILE A 190 30.52 -2.91 13.21
N TYR A 191 30.28 -2.13 12.15
CA TYR A 191 30.61 -2.57 10.79
C TYR A 191 32.12 -2.68 10.57
N TYR A 192 32.90 -1.76 11.13
CA TYR A 192 34.37 -1.83 11.07
C TYR A 192 34.91 -3.05 11.82
N ASP A 193 34.38 -3.35 13.01
CA ASP A 193 34.78 -4.54 13.78
C ASP A 193 34.48 -5.82 13.01
N VAL A 194 33.32 -5.93 12.37
CA VAL A 194 32.98 -7.08 11.54
C VAL A 194 33.86 -7.14 10.28
N ALA A 195 34.21 -6.01 9.69
CA ALA A 195 35.13 -5.95 8.55
C ALA A 195 36.53 -6.48 8.93
N LYS A 196 37.06 -6.07 10.10
CA LYS A 196 38.35 -6.57 10.63
C LYS A 196 38.31 -8.08 10.85
N LYS A 197 37.25 -8.60 11.48
CA LYS A 197 37.05 -10.05 11.64
C LYS A 197 37.02 -10.80 10.31
N LEU A 198 36.36 -10.24 9.30
CA LEU A 198 36.34 -10.83 7.94
C LEU A 198 37.72 -10.85 7.28
N LEU A 199 38.54 -9.82 7.51
CA LEU A 199 39.92 -9.78 7.03
C LEU A 199 40.78 -10.82 7.76
N GLU A 200 40.65 -10.95 9.08
CA GLU A 200 41.35 -11.93 9.92
C GLU A 200 41.09 -13.37 9.47
N VAL A 201 39.83 -13.72 9.18
CA VAL A 201 39.45 -15.06 8.69
C VAL A 201 39.66 -15.23 7.17
N GLY A 202 40.23 -14.23 6.50
CA GLY A 202 40.52 -14.27 5.06
C GLY A 202 39.30 -14.22 4.15
N GLY A 203 38.12 -13.85 4.66
CA GLY A 203 36.86 -13.74 3.92
C GLY A 203 36.69 -12.43 3.12
N ALA A 204 37.57 -11.45 3.34
CA ALA A 204 37.60 -10.18 2.63
C ALA A 204 39.04 -9.75 2.30
N TYR A 205 39.20 -8.72 1.46
CA TYR A 205 40.48 -8.08 1.15
C TYR A 205 40.31 -6.63 0.72
N VAL A 206 41.34 -5.81 0.90
CA VAL A 206 41.40 -4.44 0.40
C VAL A 206 41.95 -4.44 -1.02
N ASP A 207 41.15 -3.93 -1.94
CA ASP A 207 41.47 -3.83 -3.36
C ASP A 207 41.91 -2.40 -3.72
N LEU A 208 43.14 -2.29 -4.23
CA LEU A 208 43.74 -1.06 -4.77
C LEU A 208 43.76 -1.05 -6.32
N CYS A 209 43.21 -2.09 -6.97
CA CYS A 209 43.11 -2.15 -8.42
C CYS A 209 42.23 -0.97 -8.92
N PRO A 210 42.65 -0.21 -9.96
CA PRO A 210 41.78 0.78 -10.59
C PRO A 210 40.45 0.16 -11.05
N PRO A 211 39.32 0.88 -11.02
CA PRO A 211 37.99 0.30 -11.27
C PRO A 211 37.86 -0.45 -12.60
N ASP A 212 38.43 0.08 -13.69
CA ASP A 212 38.39 -0.58 -15.00
C ASP A 212 39.29 -1.83 -15.05
N LYS A 213 40.43 -1.81 -14.34
CA LYS A 213 41.31 -2.98 -14.24
C LYS A 213 40.65 -4.11 -13.45
N PHE A 214 40.01 -3.78 -12.33
CA PHE A 214 39.23 -4.77 -11.58
C PHE A 214 38.09 -5.34 -12.42
N ARG A 215 37.38 -4.48 -13.18
CA ARG A 215 36.28 -4.94 -14.07
C ARG A 215 36.78 -5.94 -15.11
N GLU A 216 37.93 -5.70 -15.73
CA GLU A 216 38.58 -6.61 -16.67
C GLU A 216 38.89 -7.97 -16.01
N LEU A 217 39.52 -7.96 -14.82
CA LEU A 217 39.88 -9.16 -14.06
C LEU A 217 38.64 -9.96 -13.64
N ARG A 218 37.65 -9.28 -13.06
CA ARG A 218 36.37 -9.87 -12.62
C ARG A 218 35.62 -10.53 -13.78
N ASN A 219 35.58 -9.89 -14.95
CA ASN A 219 34.89 -10.44 -16.11
C ASN A 219 35.58 -11.71 -16.64
N ARG A 220 36.91 -11.81 -16.50
CA ARG A 220 37.69 -13.01 -16.84
C ARG A 220 37.74 -14.08 -15.74
N GLY A 221 37.18 -13.81 -14.55
CA GLY A 221 37.27 -14.73 -13.41
C GLY A 221 38.67 -14.83 -12.81
N VAL A 222 39.51 -13.81 -13.01
CA VAL A 222 40.89 -13.76 -12.50
C VAL A 222 40.95 -12.92 -11.22
N ALA A 223 41.68 -13.39 -10.22
CA ALA A 223 41.88 -12.67 -8.96
C ALA A 223 42.62 -11.34 -9.18
N CYS A 224 42.26 -10.28 -8.45
CA CYS A 224 43.11 -9.09 -8.34
C CYS A 224 44.38 -9.46 -7.53
N PRO A 225 45.56 -8.88 -7.84
CA PRO A 225 46.81 -9.20 -7.15
C PRO A 225 46.74 -9.08 -5.63
N HIS A 226 45.86 -8.21 -5.12
CA HIS A 226 45.67 -7.98 -3.69
C HIS A 226 44.83 -9.05 -2.97
N ARG A 227 44.18 -9.96 -3.71
CA ARG A 227 43.14 -10.84 -3.17
C ARG A 227 43.66 -11.84 -2.15
N ASP A 228 44.86 -12.36 -2.37
CA ASP A 228 45.43 -13.46 -1.58
C ASP A 228 46.61 -13.01 -0.71
N GLU A 229 46.77 -11.70 -0.50
CA GLU A 229 47.74 -11.17 0.46
C GLU A 229 47.34 -11.50 1.91
N PRO A 230 48.33 -11.64 2.83
CA PRO A 230 48.11 -12.06 4.21
C PRO A 230 47.17 -11.13 4.98
N PRO A 231 46.40 -11.66 5.96
CA PRO A 231 45.48 -10.87 6.79
C PRO A 231 46.10 -9.61 7.41
N GLU A 232 47.36 -9.67 7.85
CA GLU A 232 48.07 -8.56 8.47
C GLU A 232 48.21 -7.37 7.51
N VAL A 233 48.48 -7.65 6.22
CA VAL A 233 48.56 -6.64 5.16
C VAL A 233 47.18 -6.04 4.88
N GLN A 234 46.13 -6.87 4.90
CA GLN A 234 44.77 -6.40 4.67
C GLN A 234 44.26 -5.52 5.80
N LEU A 235 44.57 -5.87 7.05
CA LEU A 235 44.24 -5.08 8.23
C LEU A 235 44.96 -3.73 8.20
N ASP A 236 46.27 -3.70 7.94
CA ASP A 236 47.02 -2.45 7.75
C ASP A 236 46.39 -1.56 6.67
N ARG A 237 46.05 -2.11 5.51
CA ARG A 237 45.38 -1.35 4.46
C ARG A 237 44.00 -0.85 4.85
N PHE A 238 43.24 -1.63 5.60
CA PHE A 238 41.93 -1.18 6.05
C PHE A 238 42.05 -0.05 7.07
N GLU A 239 43.02 -0.11 7.99
CA GLU A 239 43.34 1.02 8.87
C GLU A 239 43.73 2.28 8.07
N LYS A 240 44.53 2.13 7.01
CA LYS A 240 44.85 3.22 6.07
C LYS A 240 43.63 3.80 5.34
N MET A 241 42.63 2.97 5.03
CA MET A 241 41.35 3.47 4.52
C MET A 241 40.65 4.33 5.58
N LEU A 242 40.62 3.88 6.84
CA LEU A 242 39.96 4.57 7.96
C LEU A 242 40.67 5.88 8.34
N SER A 243 42.00 5.91 8.30
CA SER A 243 42.84 7.09 8.62
C SER A 243 42.82 8.17 7.53
N GLY A 244 42.29 7.85 6.34
CA GLY A 244 42.22 8.78 5.21
C GLY A 244 43.49 8.86 4.37
N GLU A 245 44.40 7.88 4.50
CA GLU A 245 45.58 7.77 3.62
C GLU A 245 45.19 7.41 2.18
N TYR A 246 44.04 6.79 1.99
CA TYR A 246 43.43 6.57 0.69
C TYR A 246 42.28 7.55 0.44
N GLY A 247 42.28 8.15 -0.74
CA GLY A 247 41.20 8.98 -1.25
C GLY A 247 40.08 8.19 -1.93
N GLU A 248 39.04 8.91 -2.34
CA GLU A 248 37.90 8.31 -3.02
C GLU A 248 38.31 7.57 -4.30
N GLY A 249 37.85 6.32 -4.44
CA GLY A 249 38.14 5.47 -5.59
C GLY A 249 39.54 4.82 -5.58
N GLN A 250 40.39 5.12 -4.61
CA GLN A 250 41.74 4.54 -4.50
C GLN A 250 41.77 3.19 -3.79
N ALA A 251 40.82 2.93 -2.88
CA ALA A 251 40.71 1.68 -2.16
C ALA A 251 39.25 1.29 -1.90
N VAL A 252 38.96 -0.01 -1.96
CA VAL A 252 37.67 -0.59 -1.56
C VAL A 252 37.88 -1.90 -0.82
N LEU A 253 37.04 -2.21 0.17
CA LEU A 253 37.02 -3.54 0.78
C LEU A 253 36.10 -4.44 -0.05
N ARG A 254 36.51 -5.66 -0.38
CA ARG A 254 35.70 -6.65 -1.12
C ARG A 254 35.51 -7.92 -0.32
N ILE A 255 34.34 -8.53 -0.43
CA ILE A 255 34.10 -9.89 0.09
C ILE A 255 34.63 -10.89 -0.92
N LYS A 256 35.46 -11.84 -0.49
CA LYS A 256 35.91 -12.94 -1.36
C LYS A 256 34.73 -13.84 -1.67
N THR A 257 34.40 -13.99 -2.95
CA THR A 257 33.36 -14.91 -3.41
C THR A 257 33.93 -15.88 -4.45
N ASP A 258 33.04 -16.58 -5.15
CA ASP A 258 33.43 -17.36 -6.32
C ASP A 258 33.67 -16.44 -7.52
N LEU A 259 34.92 -16.39 -7.99
CA LEU A 259 35.34 -15.60 -9.16
C LEU A 259 34.72 -16.11 -10.47
N ASN A 260 34.27 -17.36 -10.51
CA ASN A 260 33.61 -17.97 -11.66
C ASN A 260 32.07 -17.94 -11.56
N HIS A 261 31.51 -17.30 -10.52
CA HIS A 261 30.07 -17.21 -10.34
C HIS A 261 29.39 -16.68 -11.62
N PRO A 262 28.27 -17.28 -12.08
CA PRO A 262 27.66 -16.92 -13.37
C PRO A 262 27.22 -15.46 -13.45
N ASP A 263 26.76 -14.89 -12.32
CA ASP A 263 26.48 -13.46 -12.21
C ASP A 263 27.76 -12.67 -11.83
N PRO A 264 28.29 -11.81 -12.72
CA PRO A 264 29.47 -10.99 -12.44
C PRO A 264 29.28 -9.99 -11.31
N ALA A 265 28.04 -9.64 -10.96
CA ALA A 265 27.78 -8.72 -9.86
C ALA A 265 28.08 -9.35 -8.50
N VAL A 266 28.11 -10.67 -8.38
CA VAL A 266 28.41 -11.44 -7.16
C VAL A 266 29.92 -11.64 -6.97
N ARG A 267 30.70 -11.65 -8.06
CA ARG A 267 32.15 -11.83 -8.03
C ARG A 267 32.83 -10.70 -7.27
N ASP A 268 33.46 -11.03 -6.16
CA ASP A 268 34.22 -10.15 -5.28
C ASP A 268 33.59 -8.74 -5.12
N TRP A 269 32.35 -8.74 -4.61
CA TRP A 269 31.55 -7.52 -4.50
C TRP A 269 32.08 -6.58 -3.40
N VAL A 270 31.87 -5.28 -3.60
CA VAL A 270 32.39 -4.22 -2.69
C VAL A 270 31.60 -4.18 -1.38
N ALA A 271 32.28 -4.42 -0.26
CA ALA A 271 31.80 -4.30 1.11
C ALA A 271 31.85 -2.87 1.63
N PHE A 272 32.97 -2.16 1.42
CA PHE A 272 33.15 -0.76 1.81
C PHE A 272 33.77 0.06 0.70
N ARG A 273 33.44 1.35 0.68
CA ARG A 273 34.00 2.34 -0.24
C ARG A 273 34.35 3.62 0.49
N ILE A 274 35.36 4.32 0.01
CA ILE A 274 35.71 5.66 0.50
C ILE A 274 34.77 6.68 -0.17
N ILE A 275 34.22 7.60 0.61
CA ILE A 275 33.41 8.73 0.15
C ILE A 275 34.01 9.99 0.77
N ASP A 276 34.27 11.00 -0.04
CA ASP A 276 34.64 12.32 0.45
C ASP A 276 33.44 12.99 1.15
N THR A 277 33.40 12.86 2.48
CA THR A 277 32.34 13.43 3.34
C THR A 277 32.54 14.90 3.65
N SER A 278 33.70 15.49 3.36
CA SER A 278 33.85 16.95 3.40
C SER A 278 32.94 17.62 2.36
N ARG A 279 32.74 16.96 1.20
CA ARG A 279 31.82 17.38 0.14
C ARG A 279 30.42 16.79 0.27
N ASN A 280 30.32 15.61 0.87
CA ASN A 280 29.08 14.86 1.02
C ASN A 280 28.83 14.51 2.51
N PRO A 281 28.62 15.51 3.39
CA PRO A 281 28.44 15.23 4.82
C PRO A 281 27.14 14.46 5.06
N HIS A 282 27.21 13.47 5.94
CA HIS A 282 26.03 12.73 6.39
C HIS A 282 25.22 13.61 7.36
N PRO A 283 23.88 13.68 7.25
CA PRO A 283 23.08 14.59 8.09
C PRO A 283 23.13 14.30 9.60
N ILE A 284 23.40 13.06 10.00
CA ILE A 284 23.42 12.66 11.43
C ILE A 284 24.83 12.65 12.02
N VAL A 285 25.82 12.18 11.25
CA VAL A 285 27.18 11.91 11.76
C VAL A 285 28.22 12.82 11.13
N GLY A 286 27.80 13.81 10.33
CA GLY A 286 28.67 14.78 9.69
C GLY A 286 29.68 14.12 8.77
N ASP A 287 30.93 14.52 8.94
CA ASP A 287 32.13 14.06 8.24
C ASP A 287 32.91 12.99 9.03
N LYS A 288 32.43 12.56 10.20
CA LYS A 288 33.12 11.63 11.11
C LYS A 288 33.66 10.37 10.43
N TYR A 289 32.94 9.84 9.43
CA TYR A 289 33.31 8.62 8.73
C TYR A 289 33.51 8.87 7.25
N ILE A 290 34.60 8.38 6.69
CA ILE A 290 34.91 8.45 5.25
C ILE A 290 34.80 7.07 4.55
N VAL A 291 34.86 5.97 5.31
CA VAL A 291 34.77 4.60 4.78
C VAL A 291 33.37 4.03 5.04
N TRP A 292 32.53 4.00 4.02
CA TRP A 292 31.12 3.64 4.16
C TRP A 292 30.81 2.22 3.69
N PRO A 293 30.07 1.41 4.49
CA PRO A 293 29.64 0.10 4.06
C PRO A 293 28.59 0.21 2.95
N THR A 294 28.65 -0.72 2.00
CA THR A 294 27.58 -0.87 1.02
C THR A 294 26.36 -1.54 1.65
N TYR A 295 25.20 -1.37 1.00
CA TYR A 295 23.93 -1.98 1.42
C TYR A 295 24.07 -3.47 1.78
N ASN A 296 24.75 -4.26 0.94
CA ASN A 296 24.84 -5.71 1.17
C ASN A 296 25.59 -6.03 2.46
N PHE A 297 26.66 -5.29 2.77
CA PHE A 297 27.43 -5.48 4.01
C PHE A 297 26.61 -5.06 5.23
N ALA A 298 26.15 -3.79 5.26
CA ALA A 298 25.46 -3.25 6.43
C ALA A 298 24.17 -4.02 6.74
N ALA A 299 23.33 -4.30 5.72
CA ALA A 299 22.09 -5.04 5.92
C ALA A 299 22.33 -6.49 6.35
N ALA A 300 23.38 -7.15 5.85
CA ALA A 300 23.74 -8.51 6.25
C ALA A 300 24.14 -8.58 7.73
N VAL A 301 25.04 -7.68 8.16
CA VAL A 301 25.50 -7.59 9.54
C VAL A 301 24.36 -7.26 10.49
N ASP A 302 23.52 -6.28 10.13
CA ASP A 302 22.39 -5.91 10.96
C ASP A 302 21.31 -6.98 11.04
N ASP A 303 20.99 -7.66 9.94
CA ASP A 303 20.01 -8.75 9.98
C ASP A 303 20.46 -9.87 10.96
N HIS A 304 21.76 -10.19 11.01
CA HIS A 304 22.32 -11.16 11.96
C HIS A 304 22.27 -10.63 13.39
N LEU A 305 22.87 -9.45 13.65
CA LEU A 305 23.01 -8.91 15.00
C LEU A 305 21.67 -8.50 15.63
N MET A 306 20.68 -8.16 14.81
CA MET A 306 19.32 -7.87 15.28
C MET A 306 18.48 -9.14 15.44
N GLY A 307 18.99 -10.32 15.08
CA GLY A 307 18.28 -11.58 15.16
C GLY A 307 17.06 -11.65 14.24
N ILE A 308 17.15 -11.04 13.04
CA ILE A 308 16.10 -11.13 12.04
C ILE A 308 16.00 -12.59 11.58
N THR A 309 14.80 -13.16 11.61
CA THR A 309 14.58 -14.55 11.19
C THR A 309 13.97 -14.64 9.79
N HIS A 310 13.16 -13.64 9.42
CA HIS A 310 12.49 -13.59 8.12
C HIS A 310 12.60 -12.21 7.47
N ILE A 311 13.14 -12.21 6.25
CA ILE A 311 13.31 -11.02 5.41
C ILE A 311 12.24 -11.03 4.32
N LEU A 312 11.33 -10.06 4.37
CA LEU A 312 10.34 -9.84 3.32
C LEU A 312 10.76 -8.67 2.43
N ARG A 313 10.94 -8.93 1.13
CA ARG A 313 11.39 -7.89 0.18
C ARG A 313 10.99 -8.18 -1.27
N GLY A 314 11.12 -7.17 -2.12
CA GLY A 314 10.90 -7.32 -3.56
C GLY A 314 11.90 -8.30 -4.22
N ARG A 315 11.44 -9.03 -5.24
CA ARG A 315 12.25 -10.05 -5.97
C ARG A 315 13.49 -9.47 -6.65
N GLU A 316 13.54 -8.19 -6.96
CA GLU A 316 14.75 -7.52 -7.48
C GLU A 316 15.95 -7.63 -6.53
N HIS A 317 15.72 -7.95 -5.26
CA HIS A 317 16.77 -8.15 -4.27
C HIS A 317 17.26 -9.60 -4.15
N ALA A 318 16.84 -10.52 -5.03
CA ALA A 318 17.28 -11.92 -4.98
C ALA A 318 18.80 -12.08 -5.11
N VAL A 319 19.44 -11.29 -5.99
CA VAL A 319 20.91 -11.27 -6.13
C VAL A 319 21.60 -10.80 -4.85
N ASN A 320 20.97 -9.91 -4.08
CA ASN A 320 21.52 -9.49 -2.79
C ASN A 320 21.56 -10.64 -1.79
N THR A 321 20.57 -11.55 -1.79
CA THR A 321 20.62 -12.76 -0.95
C THR A 321 21.90 -13.56 -1.23
N VAL A 322 22.21 -13.79 -2.50
CA VAL A 322 23.41 -14.53 -2.92
C VAL A 322 24.69 -13.85 -2.42
N LYS A 323 24.78 -12.53 -2.57
CA LYS A 323 25.93 -11.75 -2.08
C LYS A 323 26.10 -11.88 -0.57
N GLN A 324 25.01 -11.71 0.17
CA GLN A 324 25.01 -11.70 1.63
C GLN A 324 25.34 -13.10 2.20
N LEU A 325 24.95 -14.18 1.54
CA LEU A 325 25.30 -15.55 1.93
C LEU A 325 26.81 -15.80 1.99
N PHE A 326 27.61 -15.21 1.10
CA PHE A 326 29.08 -15.33 1.17
C PHE A 326 29.65 -14.72 2.46
N LEU A 327 29.14 -13.55 2.85
CA LEU A 327 29.54 -12.90 4.10
C LEU A 327 29.20 -13.78 5.31
N TYR A 328 27.97 -14.32 5.35
CA TYR A 328 27.53 -15.20 6.43
C TYR A 328 28.35 -16.49 6.50
N LYS A 329 28.67 -17.08 5.35
CA LYS A 329 29.52 -18.29 5.27
C LYS A 329 30.90 -18.05 5.89
N HIS A 330 31.54 -16.92 5.60
CA HIS A 330 32.86 -16.60 6.15
C HIS A 330 32.85 -16.38 7.66
N LEU A 331 31.74 -15.90 8.21
CA LEU A 331 31.59 -15.64 9.64
C LEU A 331 30.91 -16.79 10.41
N GLY A 332 30.57 -17.89 9.72
CA GLY A 332 29.85 -19.01 10.33
C GLY A 332 28.44 -18.65 10.83
N TRP A 333 27.80 -17.66 10.22
CA TRP A 333 26.47 -17.19 10.61
C TRP A 333 25.37 -17.93 9.83
N GLU A 334 24.22 -18.14 10.49
CA GLU A 334 23.02 -18.66 9.85
C GLU A 334 22.22 -17.53 9.19
N TYR A 335 21.91 -17.68 7.90
CA TYR A 335 21.23 -16.65 7.13
C TYR A 335 19.70 -16.69 7.35
N PRO A 336 19.02 -15.53 7.50
CA PRO A 336 17.57 -15.50 7.69
C PRO A 336 16.81 -16.04 6.47
N GLU A 337 15.60 -16.54 6.70
CA GLU A 337 14.71 -16.96 5.62
C GLU A 337 14.25 -15.76 4.78
N VAL A 338 14.22 -15.88 3.45
CA VAL A 338 13.86 -14.75 2.56
C VAL A 338 12.60 -15.04 1.76
N VAL A 339 11.58 -14.21 1.97
CA VAL A 339 10.34 -14.22 1.20
C VAL A 339 10.38 -13.08 0.18
N HIS A 340 10.52 -13.45 -1.10
CA HIS A 340 10.49 -12.50 -2.19
C HIS A 340 9.09 -12.32 -2.75
N PHE A 341 8.64 -11.08 -2.96
CA PHE A 341 7.36 -10.78 -3.63
C PHE A 341 7.56 -9.89 -4.86
N GLY A 342 6.58 -9.88 -5.77
CA GLY A 342 6.61 -9.05 -6.97
C GLY A 342 6.43 -7.55 -6.68
N ARG A 343 6.74 -6.71 -7.67
CA ARG A 343 6.51 -5.26 -7.56
C ARG A 343 5.04 -4.90 -7.55
N VAL A 344 4.73 -3.73 -7.01
CA VAL A 344 3.39 -3.13 -7.08
C VAL A 344 3.47 -1.80 -7.80
N ASN A 345 2.65 -1.65 -8.82
CA ASN A 345 2.43 -0.41 -9.54
C ASN A 345 0.99 0.06 -9.34
N LEU A 346 0.76 1.37 -9.50
CA LEU A 346 -0.57 1.98 -9.49
C LEU A 346 -0.77 2.70 -10.82
N GLU A 347 -1.82 2.33 -11.55
CA GLU A 347 -2.10 2.88 -12.88
C GLU A 347 -2.33 4.38 -12.86
N GLY A 348 -1.63 5.11 -13.74
CA GLY A 348 -1.75 6.56 -13.84
C GLY A 348 -0.93 7.35 -12.81
N PHE A 349 -0.17 6.69 -11.93
CA PHE A 349 0.65 7.35 -10.90
C PHE A 349 2.15 7.12 -11.09
N ILE A 350 2.94 8.08 -10.61
CA ILE A 350 4.39 7.96 -10.53
C ILE A 350 4.78 7.51 -9.12
N LEU A 351 5.39 6.35 -9.00
CA LEU A 351 5.92 5.82 -7.73
C LEU A 351 7.44 6.02 -7.57
N SER A 352 8.19 6.10 -8.69
CA SER A 352 9.65 6.20 -8.64
C SER A 352 10.12 7.48 -7.93
N LYS A 353 10.80 7.30 -6.77
CA LYS A 353 11.40 8.38 -5.99
C LYS A 353 12.26 9.32 -6.83
N SER A 354 13.16 8.75 -7.64
CA SER A 354 14.07 9.54 -8.49
C SER A 354 13.32 10.37 -9.54
N LYS A 355 12.26 9.79 -10.14
CA LYS A 355 11.43 10.51 -11.11
C LYS A 355 10.64 11.64 -10.47
N ILE A 356 10.10 11.42 -9.26
CA ILE A 356 9.40 12.47 -8.49
C ILE A 356 10.38 13.61 -8.14
N LYS A 357 11.56 13.29 -7.58
CA LYS A 357 12.62 14.27 -7.29
C LYS A 357 12.99 15.09 -8.53
N GLN A 358 13.15 14.43 -9.68
CA GLN A 358 13.46 15.10 -10.94
C GLN A 358 12.33 16.05 -11.39
N LEU A 359 11.07 15.63 -11.28
CA LEU A 359 9.91 16.46 -11.64
C LEU A 359 9.78 17.69 -10.74
N LEU A 360 9.96 17.52 -9.43
CA LEU A 360 9.92 18.61 -8.46
C LEU A 360 11.05 19.61 -8.69
N LYS A 361 12.26 19.13 -8.99
CA LYS A 361 13.39 20.01 -9.33
C LYS A 361 13.18 20.76 -10.64
N LYS A 362 12.64 20.09 -11.66
CA LYS A 362 12.46 20.68 -13.00
C LYS A 362 11.26 21.63 -13.08
N TYR A 363 10.21 21.37 -12.30
CA TYR A 363 8.95 22.11 -12.32
C TYR A 363 8.42 22.42 -10.91
N PRO A 364 9.16 23.18 -10.09
CA PRO A 364 8.81 23.41 -8.68
C PRO A 364 7.42 24.03 -8.49
N GLU A 365 7.05 25.01 -9.33
CA GLU A 365 5.75 25.69 -9.29
C GLU A 365 4.58 24.85 -9.85
N ARG A 366 4.88 23.72 -10.52
CA ARG A 366 3.84 22.87 -11.13
C ARG A 366 3.22 21.93 -10.12
N PHE A 367 3.90 21.64 -9.01
CA PHE A 367 3.51 20.64 -8.01
C PHE A 367 3.34 21.28 -6.63
N LEU A 368 2.46 20.70 -5.82
CA LEU A 368 2.11 21.18 -4.47
C LEU A 368 3.18 20.83 -3.41
N GLY A 369 4.23 20.12 -3.81
CA GLY A 369 5.27 19.60 -2.93
C GLY A 369 5.53 18.11 -3.13
N ILE A 370 6.26 17.52 -2.18
CA ILE A 370 6.61 16.09 -2.17
C ILE A 370 5.40 15.16 -1.98
N ASP A 371 4.32 15.68 -1.41
CA ASP A 371 3.04 15.02 -1.11
C ASP A 371 1.93 15.37 -2.11
N ASP A 372 2.29 15.85 -3.31
CA ASP A 372 1.33 16.20 -4.36
C ASP A 372 0.44 15.00 -4.74
N ILE A 373 -0.87 15.21 -4.76
CA ILE A 373 -1.90 14.18 -4.98
C ILE A 373 -1.87 13.47 -6.35
N ARG A 374 -0.98 13.91 -7.25
CA ARG A 374 -0.68 13.24 -8.54
C ARG A 374 0.40 12.17 -8.43
N PHE A 375 1.10 12.06 -7.30
CA PHE A 375 2.11 11.04 -7.06
C PHE A 375 1.54 9.83 -6.31
N GLY A 376 2.20 8.68 -6.44
CA GLY A 376 1.85 7.43 -5.76
C GLY A 376 2.57 7.22 -4.43
N THR A 377 3.04 8.30 -3.78
CA THR A 377 3.61 8.24 -2.43
C THR A 377 2.48 8.02 -1.41
N LEU A 378 2.79 7.42 -0.25
CA LEU A 378 1.77 7.23 0.79
C LEU A 378 1.23 8.57 1.30
N SER A 379 2.09 9.56 1.51
CA SER A 379 1.67 10.88 1.95
C SER A 379 0.76 11.57 0.90
N ALA A 380 0.99 11.37 -0.40
CA ALA A 380 0.11 11.88 -1.46
C ALA A 380 -1.25 11.18 -1.46
N LEU A 381 -1.28 9.85 -1.33
CA LEU A 381 -2.52 9.08 -1.24
C LEU A 381 -3.32 9.48 0.02
N ARG A 382 -2.65 9.63 1.17
CA ARG A 382 -3.24 10.13 2.42
C ARG A 382 -3.80 11.54 2.26
N ARG A 383 -3.02 12.47 1.70
CA ARG A 383 -3.44 13.86 1.46
C ARG A 383 -4.65 13.94 0.52
N ARG A 384 -4.71 13.02 -0.44
CA ARG A 384 -5.83 12.87 -1.38
C ARG A 384 -7.11 12.34 -0.73
N GLY A 385 -7.02 11.67 0.42
CA GLY A 385 -8.16 11.08 1.13
C GLY A 385 -8.33 9.57 0.96
N ILE A 386 -7.27 8.87 0.51
CA ILE A 386 -7.21 7.43 0.67
C ILE A 386 -6.97 7.11 2.14
N LEU A 387 -7.73 6.16 2.68
CA LEU A 387 -7.68 5.73 4.07
C LEU A 387 -6.63 4.62 4.27
N PRO A 388 -6.01 4.50 5.46
CA PRO A 388 -4.97 3.52 5.70
C PRO A 388 -5.50 2.09 5.62
N GLU A 389 -6.75 1.84 6.04
CA GLU A 389 -7.41 0.54 5.95
C GLU A 389 -7.50 0.05 4.50
N THR A 390 -7.76 0.96 3.56
CA THR A 390 -7.76 0.67 2.13
C THR A 390 -6.38 0.18 1.68
N VAL A 391 -5.31 0.87 2.08
CA VAL A 391 -3.94 0.49 1.71
C VAL A 391 -3.57 -0.87 2.31
N ARG A 392 -3.90 -1.08 3.60
CA ARG A 392 -3.67 -2.38 4.26
C ARG A 392 -4.41 -3.49 3.54
N GLN A 393 -5.70 -3.34 3.28
CA GLN A 393 -6.49 -4.36 2.61
C GLN A 393 -5.95 -4.68 1.21
N LEU A 394 -5.59 -3.67 0.41
CA LEU A 394 -4.96 -3.89 -0.91
C LEU A 394 -3.68 -4.72 -0.80
N ILE A 395 -2.81 -4.40 0.16
CA ILE A 395 -1.56 -5.15 0.36
C ILE A 395 -1.83 -6.58 0.83
N MET A 396 -2.76 -6.77 1.77
CA MET A 396 -3.12 -8.10 2.27
C MET A 396 -3.72 -8.97 1.17
N GLU A 397 -4.54 -8.39 0.27
CA GLU A 397 -5.08 -9.10 -0.88
C GLU A 397 -4.02 -9.49 -1.93
N LEU A 398 -2.96 -8.69 -2.07
CA LEU A 398 -1.81 -9.01 -2.92
C LEU A 398 -0.92 -10.10 -2.29
N GLY A 399 -0.77 -10.08 -0.97
CA GLY A 399 0.03 -11.04 -0.20
C GLY A 399 1.49 -11.09 -0.64
N VAL A 400 2.12 -12.27 -0.53
CA VAL A 400 3.53 -12.52 -0.88
C VAL A 400 3.73 -13.09 -2.29
N LYS A 401 2.74 -12.94 -3.18
CA LYS A 401 2.84 -13.46 -4.56
C LYS A 401 4.11 -12.94 -5.28
N HIS A 402 4.80 -13.85 -5.96
CA HIS A 402 6.03 -13.56 -6.70
C HIS A 402 5.81 -12.74 -7.99
N THR A 403 4.59 -12.70 -8.50
CA THR A 403 4.23 -11.95 -9.72
C THR A 403 4.07 -10.47 -9.41
N ASP A 404 4.56 -9.64 -10.33
CA ASP A 404 4.27 -8.21 -10.30
C ASP A 404 2.77 -7.97 -10.40
N ALA A 405 2.30 -6.92 -9.72
CA ALA A 405 0.91 -6.52 -9.69
C ALA A 405 0.79 -5.06 -10.10
N THR A 406 -0.20 -4.79 -10.96
CA THR A 406 -0.62 -3.44 -11.32
C THR A 406 -2.02 -3.24 -10.79
N LEU A 407 -2.18 -2.28 -9.87
CA LEU A 407 -3.46 -1.91 -9.31
C LEU A 407 -4.11 -0.85 -10.19
N SER A 408 -5.34 -1.09 -10.61
CA SER A 408 -6.14 -0.04 -11.27
C SER A 408 -6.61 0.98 -10.25
N TRP A 409 -6.71 2.25 -10.67
CA TRP A 409 -7.24 3.30 -9.81
C TRP A 409 -8.69 3.02 -9.40
N ASP A 410 -9.49 2.43 -10.28
CA ASP A 410 -10.89 2.09 -10.02
C ASP A 410 -11.03 1.07 -8.87
N ASN A 411 -10.13 0.09 -8.78
CA ASN A 411 -10.12 -0.86 -7.67
C ASN A 411 -9.78 -0.16 -6.35
N VAL A 412 -8.79 0.74 -6.35
CA VAL A 412 -8.42 1.53 -5.17
C VAL A 412 -9.59 2.42 -4.75
N ALA A 413 -10.23 3.11 -5.69
CA ALA A 413 -11.37 3.99 -5.46
C ALA A 413 -12.59 3.21 -4.94
N ALA A 414 -12.92 2.06 -5.53
CA ALA A 414 -14.03 1.23 -5.10
C ALA A 414 -13.83 0.73 -3.66
N LEU A 415 -12.60 0.28 -3.33
CA LEU A 415 -12.30 -0.18 -1.99
C LEU A 415 -12.33 0.98 -0.99
N ASN A 416 -11.71 2.11 -1.32
CA ASN A 416 -11.71 3.28 -0.45
C ASN A 416 -13.12 3.84 -0.24
N ARG A 417 -13.99 3.80 -1.26
CA ARG A 417 -15.40 4.15 -1.14
C ARG A 417 -16.11 3.26 -0.12
N LYS A 418 -15.90 1.94 -0.20
CA LYS A 418 -16.50 0.99 0.75
C LYS A 418 -16.09 1.28 2.20
N VAL A 419 -14.81 1.59 2.42
CA VAL A 419 -14.30 1.94 3.75
C VAL A 419 -14.84 3.31 4.19
N ALA A 420 -14.67 4.34 3.36
CA ALA A 420 -15.00 5.72 3.69
C ALA A 420 -16.49 5.96 3.89
N ASP A 421 -17.37 5.33 3.10
CA ASP A 421 -18.84 5.52 3.20
C ASP A 421 -19.35 5.18 4.60
N SER A 422 -18.75 4.20 5.28
CA SER A 422 -19.14 3.80 6.64
C SER A 422 -18.63 4.73 7.75
N LEU A 423 -17.65 5.58 7.45
CA LEU A 423 -16.88 6.34 8.45
C LEU A 423 -17.03 7.86 8.32
N CYS A 424 -17.23 8.37 7.10
CA CYS A 424 -17.07 9.79 6.82
C CYS A 424 -18.35 10.61 7.05
N ARG A 425 -18.15 11.87 7.45
CA ARG A 425 -19.22 12.87 7.45
C ARG A 425 -19.56 13.29 6.03
N ARG A 426 -20.85 13.49 5.77
CA ARG A 426 -21.39 13.98 4.49
C ARG A 426 -21.64 15.47 4.59
N VAL A 427 -21.13 16.20 3.62
CA VAL A 427 -21.24 17.66 3.53
C VAL A 427 -21.83 18.08 2.19
N PHE A 428 -22.55 19.20 2.21
CA PHE A 428 -23.12 19.79 1.01
C PHE A 428 -22.14 20.76 0.36
N VAL A 429 -21.87 20.48 -0.91
CA VAL A 429 -21.06 21.31 -1.79
C VAL A 429 -21.80 21.50 -3.11
N VAL A 430 -21.83 22.75 -3.56
CA VAL A 430 -22.47 23.19 -4.79
C VAL A 430 -21.40 23.81 -5.68
N LEU A 431 -21.10 23.12 -6.78
CA LEU A 431 -20.27 23.64 -7.86
C LEU A 431 -21.14 24.46 -8.81
N ASN A 432 -20.58 25.53 -9.40
CA ASN A 432 -21.32 26.47 -10.25
C ASN A 432 -22.65 26.91 -9.60
N PRO A 433 -22.58 27.56 -8.42
CA PRO A 433 -23.74 27.85 -7.58
C PRO A 433 -24.70 28.83 -8.25
N VAL A 434 -25.99 28.52 -8.16
CA VAL A 434 -27.09 29.39 -8.57
C VAL A 434 -27.86 29.83 -7.35
N ARG A 435 -28.11 31.13 -7.24
CA ARG A 435 -28.96 31.69 -6.20
C ARG A 435 -30.43 31.32 -6.48
N VAL A 436 -31.08 30.69 -5.51
CA VAL A 436 -32.50 30.35 -5.54
C VAL A 436 -33.20 31.03 -4.36
N VAL A 437 -34.23 31.81 -4.64
CA VAL A 437 -35.11 32.44 -3.66
C VAL A 437 -36.29 31.52 -3.41
N LEU A 438 -36.54 31.20 -2.14
CA LEU A 438 -37.57 30.26 -1.68
C LEU A 438 -38.81 31.01 -1.17
N GLU A 439 -39.86 31.03 -1.97
CA GLU A 439 -41.15 31.61 -1.56
C GLU A 439 -41.91 30.66 -0.61
N GLY A 440 -42.67 31.25 0.33
CA GLY A 440 -43.51 30.49 1.26
C GLY A 440 -42.75 29.85 2.42
N LEU A 441 -41.55 30.37 2.75
CA LEU A 441 -40.85 30.02 4.00
C LEU A 441 -41.18 31.01 5.11
N ASP A 442 -41.63 30.49 6.25
CA ASP A 442 -41.70 31.25 7.50
C ASP A 442 -40.31 31.36 8.12
N LEU A 443 -39.80 32.58 8.26
CA LEU A 443 -38.45 32.87 8.78
C LEU A 443 -38.51 33.57 10.14
N PRO A 444 -37.54 33.33 11.06
CA PRO A 444 -36.40 32.42 10.91
C PRO A 444 -36.79 30.95 11.02
N ILE A 445 -36.07 30.07 10.31
CA ILE A 445 -36.28 28.61 10.36
C ILE A 445 -35.01 27.87 10.74
N ASN A 446 -35.14 26.88 11.62
CA ASN A 446 -34.05 25.99 12.01
C ASN A 446 -34.00 24.80 11.06
N VAL A 447 -32.84 24.58 10.44
CA VAL A 447 -32.57 23.44 9.56
C VAL A 447 -31.54 22.54 10.23
N LYS A 448 -31.91 21.28 10.44
CA LYS A 448 -31.05 20.27 11.05
C LYS A 448 -30.72 19.18 10.03
N LEU A 449 -29.44 19.07 9.69
CA LEU A 449 -28.95 18.12 8.69
C LEU A 449 -28.05 17.08 9.34
N ARG A 450 -28.26 15.81 9.02
CA ARG A 450 -27.43 14.70 9.50
C ARG A 450 -26.11 14.67 8.78
N TYR A 451 -25.00 14.48 9.50
CA TYR A 451 -23.73 14.19 8.84
C TYR A 451 -23.74 12.82 8.16
N HIS A 452 -24.54 11.86 8.63
CA HIS A 452 -24.63 10.54 8.00
C HIS A 452 -26.05 9.99 8.11
N PRO A 453 -26.61 9.35 7.05
CA PRO A 453 -27.98 8.87 7.06
C PRO A 453 -28.26 7.80 8.13
N THR A 454 -27.28 6.94 8.43
CA THR A 454 -27.44 5.77 9.31
C THR A 454 -26.56 5.80 10.56
N ARG A 455 -25.69 6.80 10.72
CA ARG A 455 -24.69 6.87 11.81
C ARG A 455 -24.96 8.10 12.66
N SER A 456 -25.83 7.96 13.66
CA SER A 456 -26.25 9.06 14.54
C SER A 456 -25.11 9.61 15.41
N GLU A 457 -24.09 8.79 15.72
CA GLU A 457 -22.90 9.17 16.48
C GLU A 457 -22.02 10.20 15.78
N LEU A 458 -22.10 10.31 14.45
CA LEU A 458 -21.40 11.35 13.69
C LEU A 458 -22.06 12.73 13.84
N GLY A 459 -23.25 12.78 14.43
CA GLY A 459 -23.96 13.99 14.80
C GLY A 459 -24.67 14.68 13.65
N TYR A 460 -24.94 15.97 13.87
CA TYR A 460 -25.73 16.83 12.99
C TYR A 460 -25.05 18.19 12.87
N ARG A 461 -25.44 18.93 11.83
CA ARG A 461 -25.17 20.35 11.68
C ARG A 461 -26.49 21.09 11.63
N GLU A 462 -26.53 22.25 12.30
CA GLU A 462 -27.74 23.04 12.45
C GLU A 462 -27.50 24.46 11.94
N TYR A 463 -28.46 24.97 11.19
CA TYR A 463 -28.41 26.32 10.61
C TYR A 463 -29.71 27.05 10.92
N VAL A 464 -29.60 28.31 11.34
CA VAL A 464 -30.74 29.23 11.44
C VAL A 464 -30.78 30.06 10.18
N LEU A 465 -31.80 29.89 9.34
CA LEU A 465 -31.97 30.69 8.14
C LEU A 465 -32.82 31.92 8.48
N THR A 466 -32.29 33.11 8.21
CA THR A 466 -33.01 34.39 8.34
C THR A 466 -33.35 35.00 6.99
N LYS A 467 -32.79 34.45 5.91
CA LYS A 467 -33.10 34.78 4.51
C LYS A 467 -33.61 33.56 3.74
N PRO A 468 -34.54 33.72 2.80
CA PRO A 468 -35.10 32.61 2.03
C PRO A 468 -34.19 32.22 0.84
N ILE A 469 -32.86 32.29 1.01
CA ILE A 469 -31.94 32.18 -0.13
C ILE A 469 -31.00 30.99 0.08
N VAL A 470 -30.99 30.12 -0.93
CA VAL A 470 -30.10 28.96 -1.00
C VAL A 470 -29.36 28.94 -2.32
N TYR A 471 -28.28 28.17 -2.37
CA TYR A 471 -27.56 27.86 -3.59
C TYR A 471 -27.75 26.40 -3.97
N ILE A 472 -28.03 26.13 -5.24
CA ILE A 472 -28.03 24.77 -5.82
C ILE A 472 -27.15 24.74 -7.08
N GLN A 473 -26.81 23.54 -7.59
CA GLN A 473 -25.99 23.44 -8.79
C GLN A 473 -26.75 23.94 -10.02
N ARG A 474 -26.05 24.57 -10.98
CA ARG A 474 -26.67 25.00 -12.24
C ARG A 474 -27.40 23.86 -12.96
N SER A 475 -26.83 22.67 -13.01
CA SER A 475 -27.49 21.49 -13.60
C SER A 475 -28.80 21.13 -12.89
N ASP A 476 -28.88 21.34 -11.58
CA ASP A 476 -30.09 21.06 -10.79
C ASP A 476 -31.18 22.13 -11.00
N VAL A 477 -30.81 23.36 -11.36
CA VAL A 477 -31.75 24.41 -11.78
C VAL A 477 -32.41 24.05 -13.11
N GLU A 478 -31.63 23.54 -14.07
CA GLU A 478 -32.20 23.10 -15.34
C GLU A 478 -33.17 21.93 -15.13
N LEU A 479 -32.85 21.00 -14.22
CA LEU A 479 -33.78 19.95 -13.79
C LEU A 479 -35.03 20.52 -13.10
N LEU A 480 -34.89 21.55 -12.26
CA LEU A 480 -36.03 22.22 -11.61
C LEU A 480 -36.99 22.83 -12.64
N LYS A 481 -36.44 23.50 -13.65
CA LYS A 481 -37.22 24.10 -14.75
C LYS A 481 -37.99 23.05 -15.55
N SER A 482 -37.31 21.94 -15.90
CA SER A 482 -37.91 20.87 -16.72
C SER A 482 -38.93 20.04 -15.95
N ASN A 483 -38.59 19.60 -14.73
CA ASN A 483 -39.45 18.71 -13.95
C ASN A 483 -40.49 19.45 -13.11
N LYS A 484 -40.44 20.79 -13.10
CA LYS A 484 -41.20 21.72 -12.27
C LYS A 484 -40.98 21.58 -10.76
N VAL A 485 -40.64 20.40 -10.23
CA VAL A 485 -40.48 20.17 -8.79
C VAL A 485 -39.21 19.37 -8.49
N LEU A 486 -38.51 19.73 -7.42
CA LEU A 486 -37.40 18.95 -6.85
C LEU A 486 -37.43 18.94 -5.32
N ARG A 487 -36.59 18.10 -4.71
CA ARG A 487 -36.39 18.11 -3.25
C ARG A 487 -34.99 18.62 -2.88
N LEU A 488 -34.95 19.67 -2.05
CA LEU A 488 -33.77 20.07 -1.31
C LEU A 488 -33.51 19.04 -0.20
N MET A 489 -32.35 18.40 -0.25
CA MET A 489 -31.99 17.29 0.64
C MET A 489 -32.18 17.67 2.12
N GLU A 490 -32.89 16.80 2.86
CA GLU A 490 -33.25 16.97 4.28
C GLU A 490 -33.94 18.30 4.65
N PHE A 491 -34.53 19.01 3.67
CA PHE A 491 -35.21 20.28 3.92
C PHE A 491 -36.61 20.31 3.32
N ALA A 492 -36.76 20.75 2.07
CA ALA A 492 -38.07 21.06 1.48
C ALA A 492 -38.24 20.58 0.04
N ASN A 493 -39.49 20.33 -0.36
CA ASN A 493 -39.89 20.15 -1.74
C ASN A 493 -40.18 21.54 -2.32
N VAL A 494 -39.60 21.85 -3.49
CA VAL A 494 -39.69 23.18 -4.11
C VAL A 494 -40.13 23.08 -5.56
N GLU A 495 -40.97 24.00 -5.99
CA GLU A 495 -41.52 24.10 -7.34
C GLU A 495 -40.99 25.35 -8.05
N TYR A 496 -40.57 25.21 -9.30
CA TYR A 496 -40.14 26.34 -10.14
C TYR A 496 -41.28 27.32 -10.36
N VAL A 497 -41.02 28.61 -10.11
CA VAL A 497 -41.95 29.70 -10.42
C VAL A 497 -41.46 30.44 -11.67
N GLU A 498 -40.33 31.14 -11.54
CA GLU A 498 -39.76 31.97 -12.60
C GLU A 498 -38.24 32.15 -12.43
N GLU A 499 -37.60 32.74 -13.42
CA GLU A 499 -36.20 33.18 -13.36
C GLU A 499 -36.12 34.58 -13.95
N HIS A 500 -35.57 35.52 -13.19
CA HIS A 500 -35.39 36.90 -13.60
C HIS A 500 -33.97 37.36 -13.23
N ASP A 501 -33.26 37.98 -14.16
CA ASP A 501 -31.87 38.45 -13.98
C ASP A 501 -30.89 37.39 -13.42
N GLY A 502 -31.12 36.11 -13.74
CA GLY A 502 -30.29 34.99 -13.29
C GLY A 502 -30.53 34.55 -11.84
N GLU A 503 -31.54 35.12 -11.16
CA GLU A 503 -32.09 34.63 -9.90
C GLU A 503 -33.30 33.75 -10.16
N VAL A 504 -33.27 32.53 -9.59
CA VAL A 504 -34.37 31.57 -9.73
C VAL A 504 -35.29 31.70 -8.53
N VAL A 505 -36.59 31.77 -8.78
CA VAL A 505 -37.62 31.77 -7.74
C VAL A 505 -38.28 30.40 -7.71
N ALA A 506 -38.33 29.79 -6.52
CA ALA A 506 -38.99 28.51 -6.29
C ALA A 506 -39.91 28.58 -5.07
N ARG A 507 -41.11 28.02 -5.19
CA ARG A 507 -42.11 27.99 -4.11
C ARG A 507 -41.97 26.72 -3.29
N VAL A 508 -41.95 26.85 -1.97
CA VAL A 508 -41.96 25.71 -1.05
C VAL A 508 -43.34 25.05 -1.05
N ARG A 509 -43.39 23.76 -1.40
CA ARG A 509 -44.62 22.93 -1.40
C ARG A 509 -44.85 22.22 -0.07
N GLY A 510 -43.78 21.90 0.64
CA GLY A 510 -43.82 21.20 1.92
C GLY A 510 -42.48 20.62 2.34
N PHE A 511 -42.41 20.09 3.55
CA PHE A 511 -41.16 19.56 4.14
C PHE A 511 -41.09 18.03 4.16
N ASP A 512 -42.22 17.33 3.99
CA ASP A 512 -42.31 15.87 4.11
C ASP A 512 -41.52 15.15 3.00
N VAL A 513 -40.55 14.33 3.42
CA VAL A 513 -39.76 13.48 2.53
C VAL A 513 -40.57 12.35 1.90
N ARG A 514 -41.66 11.91 2.54
CA ARG A 514 -42.52 10.82 2.03
C ARG A 514 -43.23 11.23 0.75
N GLU A 515 -43.66 12.48 0.66
CA GLU A 515 -44.25 13.04 -0.55
C GLU A 515 -43.25 13.02 -1.72
N ALA A 516 -42.00 13.45 -1.47
CA ALA A 516 -40.96 13.40 -2.48
C ALA A 516 -40.65 11.99 -2.96
N LYS A 517 -40.62 11.01 -2.05
CA LYS A 517 -40.45 9.59 -2.41
C LYS A 517 -41.61 9.07 -3.25
N LYS A 518 -42.85 9.42 -2.89
CA LYS A 518 -44.06 9.03 -3.64
C LYS A 518 -44.07 9.59 -5.06
N LEU A 519 -43.61 10.84 -5.22
CA LEU A 519 -43.54 11.52 -6.51
C LEU A 519 -42.24 11.24 -7.30
N GLY A 520 -41.31 10.47 -6.73
CA GLY A 520 -40.02 10.20 -7.37
C GLY A 520 -39.18 11.45 -7.60
N LEU A 521 -39.30 12.48 -6.75
CA LEU A 521 -38.62 13.75 -6.95
C LEU A 521 -37.09 13.58 -6.88
N GLN A 522 -36.40 14.27 -7.78
CA GLN A 522 -34.95 14.36 -7.73
C GLN A 522 -34.53 15.07 -6.43
N ILE A 523 -33.66 14.41 -5.65
CA ILE A 523 -33.10 14.96 -4.41
C ILE A 523 -31.75 15.59 -4.71
N VAL A 524 -31.59 16.87 -4.37
CA VAL A 524 -30.39 17.66 -4.65
C VAL A 524 -29.82 18.25 -3.37
N GLN A 525 -28.49 18.32 -3.28
CA GLN A 525 -27.80 19.06 -2.23
C GLN A 525 -27.90 20.56 -2.50
N TRP A 526 -27.82 21.34 -1.43
CA TRP A 526 -27.97 22.79 -1.45
C TRP A 526 -27.11 23.41 -0.37
N VAL A 527 -26.82 24.70 -0.47
CA VAL A 527 -26.06 25.45 0.54
C VAL A 527 -26.82 26.73 0.92
N PRO A 528 -27.12 26.98 2.19
CA PRO A 528 -27.76 28.24 2.61
C PRO A 528 -26.85 29.45 2.37
N MET A 529 -27.40 30.57 1.91
CA MET A 529 -26.61 31.77 1.61
C MET A 529 -25.81 32.26 2.82
N GLU A 530 -26.46 32.34 3.98
CA GLU A 530 -25.89 32.92 5.20
C GLU A 530 -24.86 32.02 5.86
N HIS A 531 -24.94 30.70 5.61
CA HIS A 531 -24.03 29.70 6.17
C HIS A 531 -23.21 29.03 5.06
N SER A 532 -22.69 29.84 4.14
CA SER A 532 -21.86 29.39 3.02
C SER A 532 -20.40 29.86 3.13
N ILE A 533 -19.49 29.08 2.57
CA ILE A 533 -18.07 29.44 2.37
C ILE A 533 -17.63 29.01 0.97
N LYS A 534 -16.73 29.78 0.34
CA LYS A 534 -16.12 29.38 -0.94
C LYS A 534 -15.33 28.08 -0.77
N VAL A 535 -15.37 27.20 -1.77
CA VAL A 535 -14.58 25.98 -1.77
C VAL A 535 -13.80 25.85 -3.07
N ASP A 536 -12.54 25.44 -2.96
CA ASP A 536 -11.69 25.00 -4.06
C ASP A 536 -11.47 23.49 -3.94
N ILE A 537 -11.95 22.72 -4.92
CA ILE A 537 -11.71 21.27 -5.01
C ILE A 537 -10.63 21.03 -6.06
N TYR A 538 -9.53 20.40 -5.65
CA TYR A 538 -8.45 20.00 -6.54
C TYR A 538 -8.56 18.51 -6.90
N ARG A 539 -8.70 18.21 -8.19
CA ARG A 539 -8.81 16.85 -8.73
C ARG A 539 -7.63 16.53 -9.64
N ALA A 540 -6.93 15.44 -9.34
CA ALA A 540 -5.86 14.93 -10.17
C ALA A 540 -6.41 14.03 -11.30
N GLN A 541 -5.98 14.30 -12.53
CA GLN A 541 -6.21 13.45 -13.71
C GLN A 541 -4.87 13.27 -14.43
N GLY A 542 -4.23 12.12 -14.20
CA GLY A 542 -2.81 11.94 -14.54
C GLY A 542 -1.95 13.02 -13.86
N LEU A 543 -1.14 13.74 -14.66
CA LEU A 543 -0.30 14.85 -14.16
C LEU A 543 -0.98 16.23 -14.21
N LYS A 544 -2.24 16.30 -14.64
CA LYS A 544 -3.04 17.54 -14.62
C LYS A 544 -3.75 17.68 -13.28
N LEU A 545 -3.75 18.89 -12.75
CA LEU A 545 -4.46 19.24 -11.53
C LEU A 545 -5.57 20.23 -11.90
N HIS A 546 -6.82 19.75 -11.84
CA HIS A 546 -8.00 20.55 -12.15
C HIS A 546 -8.52 21.19 -10.86
N ARG A 547 -8.88 22.47 -10.94
CA ARG A 547 -9.50 23.21 -9.84
C ARG A 547 -10.96 23.45 -10.17
N TYR A 548 -11.85 23.01 -9.30
CA TYR A 548 -13.28 23.30 -9.34
C TYR A 548 -13.62 24.24 -8.19
N THR A 549 -14.45 25.24 -8.46
CA THR A 549 -14.83 26.24 -7.47
C THR A 549 -16.33 26.19 -7.21
N GLY A 550 -16.73 26.54 -5.99
CA GLY A 550 -18.12 26.53 -5.60
C GLY A 550 -18.35 27.10 -4.21
N LEU A 551 -19.49 26.74 -3.64
CA LEU A 551 -19.85 27.02 -2.25
C LEU A 551 -20.01 25.70 -1.50
N ALA A 552 -19.52 25.66 -0.28
CA ALA A 552 -19.77 24.62 0.69
C ALA A 552 -20.53 25.23 1.87
N GLU A 553 -21.24 24.40 2.61
CA GLU A 553 -21.80 24.80 3.89
C GLU A 553 -20.71 25.12 4.92
N SER A 554 -20.99 26.05 5.84
CA SER A 554 -19.99 26.59 6.77
C SER A 554 -19.40 25.55 7.72
N ALA A 555 -20.17 24.51 8.08
CA ALA A 555 -19.74 23.44 8.98
C ALA A 555 -18.51 22.66 8.46
N ILE A 556 -18.23 22.71 7.14
CA ILE A 556 -17.03 22.09 6.56
C ILE A 556 -15.72 22.63 7.16
N ARG A 557 -15.74 23.83 7.77
CA ARG A 557 -14.56 24.45 8.40
C ARG A 557 -14.04 23.67 9.62
N GLU A 558 -14.93 22.94 10.30
CA GLU A 558 -14.59 22.18 11.50
C GLU A 558 -13.96 20.82 11.17
N LEU A 559 -13.98 20.43 9.89
CA LEU A 559 -13.58 19.10 9.43
C LEU A 559 -12.18 19.09 8.80
N VAL A 560 -11.31 20.05 9.16
CA VAL A 560 -9.96 20.14 8.59
C VAL A 560 -9.16 18.87 8.88
N GLY A 561 -8.55 18.31 7.84
CA GLY A 561 -7.82 17.06 7.92
C GLY A 561 -8.67 15.80 7.76
N GLU A 562 -9.99 15.89 7.88
CA GLU A 562 -10.90 14.75 7.71
C GLU A 562 -11.17 14.42 6.25
N VAL A 563 -11.46 13.14 5.98
CA VAL A 563 -12.05 12.69 4.73
C VAL A 563 -13.56 12.81 4.85
N VAL A 564 -14.18 13.48 3.89
CA VAL A 564 -15.64 13.71 3.84
C VAL A 564 -16.21 13.22 2.52
N GLN A 565 -17.49 12.91 2.53
CA GLN A 565 -18.26 12.76 1.30
C GLN A 565 -18.93 14.09 0.95
N MET A 566 -18.53 14.68 -0.17
CA MET A 566 -19.24 15.78 -0.80
C MET A 566 -20.42 15.17 -1.57
N VAL A 567 -21.64 15.40 -1.07
CA VAL A 567 -22.85 14.74 -1.58
C VAL A 567 -23.01 15.00 -3.09
N ARG A 568 -23.25 13.92 -3.85
CA ARG A 568 -23.38 13.90 -5.32
C ARG A 568 -22.14 14.40 -6.09
N ILE A 569 -20.99 14.52 -5.43
CA ILE A 569 -19.70 14.89 -6.06
C ILE A 569 -18.66 13.78 -5.87
N GLY A 570 -18.50 13.28 -4.64
CA GLY A 570 -17.55 12.21 -4.32
C GLY A 570 -16.83 12.45 -2.99
N PHE A 571 -15.74 11.72 -2.79
CA PHE A 571 -14.94 11.75 -1.55
C PHE A 571 -13.73 12.66 -1.70
N GLY A 572 -13.35 13.31 -0.61
CA GLY A 572 -12.15 14.14 -0.57
C GLY A 572 -11.73 14.50 0.84
N ARG A 573 -10.48 14.88 0.99
CA ARG A 573 -9.93 15.34 2.27
C ARG A 573 -9.96 16.87 2.34
N ILE A 574 -10.43 17.41 3.47
CA ILE A 574 -10.34 18.85 3.74
C ILE A 574 -8.88 19.18 4.04
N ASP A 575 -8.17 19.78 3.08
CA ASP A 575 -6.72 20.01 3.16
C ASP A 575 -6.40 21.24 4.01
N LYS A 576 -7.11 22.35 3.78
CA LYS A 576 -6.88 23.62 4.44
C LYS A 576 -8.17 24.41 4.61
N VAL A 577 -8.29 25.11 5.72
CA VAL A 577 -9.34 26.11 5.97
C VAL A 577 -8.68 27.48 6.02
N LEU A 578 -9.02 28.34 5.06
CA LEU A 578 -8.58 29.73 5.00
C LEU A 578 -9.72 30.65 5.41
N LYS A 579 -9.40 31.91 5.75
CA LYS A 579 -10.38 32.90 6.24
C LYS A 579 -11.65 33.01 5.37
N SER A 580 -11.50 32.94 4.04
CA SER A 580 -12.60 33.12 3.08
C SER A 580 -12.91 31.88 2.23
N LYS A 581 -12.14 30.79 2.35
CA LYS A 581 -12.32 29.60 1.52
C LYS A 581 -11.78 28.33 2.16
N VAL A 582 -12.35 27.18 1.77
CA VAL A 582 -11.85 25.84 2.12
C VAL A 582 -11.23 25.19 0.90
N VAL A 583 -10.14 24.45 1.10
CA VAL A 583 -9.45 23.69 0.06
C VAL A 583 -9.66 22.21 0.31
N VAL A 584 -10.14 21.50 -0.71
CA VAL A 584 -10.40 20.05 -0.67
C VAL A 584 -9.54 19.35 -1.71
N MET A 585 -8.88 18.27 -1.31
CA MET A 585 -8.19 17.36 -2.23
C MET A 585 -9.15 16.21 -2.56
N PHE A 586 -9.53 16.10 -3.84
CA PHE A 586 -10.48 15.10 -4.29
C PHE A 586 -9.84 13.72 -4.39
N ALA A 587 -10.44 12.73 -3.74
CA ALA A 587 -10.03 11.34 -3.81
C ALA A 587 -10.55 10.71 -5.10
N HIS A 588 -11.81 10.30 -5.06
CA HIS A 588 -12.54 9.58 -6.08
C HIS A 588 -14.03 9.87 -5.93
N GLU A 589 -14.82 9.48 -6.93
CA GLU A 589 -16.28 9.63 -6.92
C GLU A 589 -16.95 8.75 -5.86
#